data_AF-A0AAI9HZ90-F1
#
_entry.id   AF-A0AAI9HZ90-F1
#
_cell.length_a   1.000
_cell.length_b   1.000
_cell.length_c   1.000
_cell.angle_alpha   90.00
_cell.angle_beta   90.00
_cell.angle_gamma   90.00
#
_symmetry.space_group_name_H-M   'P 1'
#
loop_
_entity.id
_entity.type
_entity.pdbx_description
1 polymer ?
#
loop_
_entity_poly.entity_id
_entity_poly.type
_entity_poly.pdbx_seq_one_letter_code
_entity_poly.pdbx_strand_id
1 'polypeptide(L)'
;MPGKLQSIMDNGWQHFLDEMKSLPEDIATDMVGDVIKNGDWQEALSNPITKLTNPKEWRNLLVEKGAPSLFFALVEAMPILRDSALVSDFLLSGVDTRVNNALFLFETSVKEAKKNEIPLSLISVSLFGFDLGGTLARQFLDKLLNQLCIKNDDGIVRYQGIPVDIAFVGLFDCSRHTGASQDNGLDTASSFGPMGVEIVGSALGAHAIKHNTSLPSLVKQSLHLVAAHERRLWRPAFRTGLNDDNHVEQLVPGCSEDVGGGLIANEQKPSAELSLYSLRKMYRAAEMACVPFPIFSQLNKLDKDVAEYFIIRDRVKSPSQSPNEAGKSVRHWVAEYQKILLKKYFNVPWMNQHLNSYFIWLGEKFYEYRLELQKLEARKREELGYVGMTYGAIQADRDTFQDTSKEVATLKKHWGWLDDVNDEAVKLYRDYHQRGNYYRRGDMRFHHEGLLKNIWYPAYCRAEWFMECQVSANKGLPFPRRPSWAPPVDNVLFAYFVHDIQAKDKSESITDNFFAIRKLELPGDEEIRIKQEKIGQPKQVKEPTAYDPNKSIEQFWGQLGKRF
;
A
#
# COMPACT_ATOMS: atom_id res chain seq x y z
N MET A 1 -32.87 15.43 -14.52
CA MET A 1 -31.53 14.91 -14.19
C MET A 1 -30.85 14.07 -15.31
N PRO A 2 -31.53 13.45 -16.29
CA PRO A 2 -30.85 12.71 -17.38
C PRO A 2 -30.02 13.57 -18.35
N GLY A 3 -30.49 14.78 -18.69
CA GLY A 3 -29.85 15.62 -19.72
C GLY A 3 -28.47 16.20 -19.35
N LYS A 4 -28.14 16.29 -18.05
CA LYS A 4 -26.86 16.83 -17.58
C LYS A 4 -25.72 15.80 -17.69
N LEU A 5 -26.05 14.51 -17.50
CA LEU A 5 -25.11 13.40 -17.67
C LEU A 5 -24.86 13.15 -19.16
N GLN A 6 -25.92 13.17 -19.98
CA GLN A 6 -25.82 13.06 -21.43
C GLN A 6 -24.96 14.19 -22.01
N SER A 7 -25.18 15.45 -21.60
CA SER A 7 -24.37 16.58 -22.07
C SER A 7 -22.91 16.50 -21.63
N ILE A 8 -22.62 15.95 -20.45
CA ILE A 8 -21.23 15.76 -19.98
C ILE A 8 -20.54 14.66 -20.80
N MET A 9 -21.25 13.58 -21.13
CA MET A 9 -20.77 12.51 -21.99
C MET A 9 -20.55 13.00 -23.43
N ASP A 10 -21.49 13.77 -23.99
CA ASP A 10 -21.41 14.32 -25.34
C ASP A 10 -20.28 15.35 -25.47
N ASN A 11 -20.08 16.19 -24.43
CA ASN A 11 -18.96 17.15 -24.40
C ASN A 11 -17.60 16.45 -24.23
N GLY A 12 -17.53 15.41 -23.40
CA GLY A 12 -16.32 14.58 -23.28
C GLY A 12 -15.98 13.85 -24.59
N TRP A 13 -17.00 13.48 -25.37
CA TRP A 13 -16.85 12.81 -26.67
C TRP A 13 -16.39 13.77 -27.78
N GLN A 14 -16.89 15.00 -27.83
CA GLN A 14 -16.40 16.01 -28.78
C GLN A 14 -14.94 16.40 -28.50
N HIS A 15 -14.58 16.54 -27.23
CA HIS A 15 -13.19 16.78 -26.82
C HIS A 15 -12.26 15.64 -27.28
N PHE A 16 -12.70 14.39 -27.09
CA PHE A 16 -11.99 13.21 -27.56
C PHE A 16 -11.79 13.21 -29.10
N LEU A 17 -12.81 13.59 -29.88
CA LEU A 17 -12.72 13.68 -31.34
C LEU A 17 -11.76 14.77 -31.81
N ASP A 18 -11.67 15.88 -31.09
CA ASP A 18 -10.75 16.97 -31.41
C ASP A 18 -9.30 16.64 -31.02
N GLU A 19 -9.08 15.89 -29.93
CA GLU A 19 -7.77 15.34 -29.57
C GLU A 19 -7.27 14.31 -30.59
N MET A 20 -8.16 13.44 -31.10
CA MET A 20 -7.81 12.44 -32.13
C MET A 20 -7.38 13.08 -33.46
N LYS A 21 -7.94 14.24 -33.82
CA LYS A 21 -7.53 15.02 -35.01
C LYS A 21 -6.16 15.70 -34.85
N SER A 22 -5.66 15.81 -33.61
CA SER A 22 -4.39 16.47 -33.29
C SER A 22 -3.19 15.52 -33.27
N LEU A 23 -3.42 14.21 -33.49
CA LEU A 23 -2.35 13.21 -33.58
C LEU A 23 -1.55 13.36 -34.91
N PRO A 24 -0.25 13.03 -34.90
CA PRO A 24 0.58 12.95 -36.11
C PRO A 24 -0.05 12.12 -37.24
N GLU A 25 0.10 12.56 -38.49
CA GLU A 25 -0.54 11.95 -39.69
C GLU A 25 -0.27 10.44 -39.82
N ASP A 26 0.92 9.98 -39.43
CA ASP A 26 1.34 8.58 -39.46
C ASP A 26 0.60 7.68 -38.45
N ILE A 27 0.19 8.25 -37.31
CA ILE A 27 -0.64 7.57 -36.30
C ILE A 27 -2.11 7.59 -36.69
N ALA A 28 -2.56 8.70 -37.30
CA ALA A 28 -3.93 8.86 -37.78
C ALA A 28 -4.24 7.90 -38.94
N THR A 29 -3.32 7.67 -39.88
CA THR A 29 -3.58 6.88 -41.10
C THR A 29 -3.99 5.43 -40.86
N ASP A 30 -3.43 4.77 -39.85
CA ASP A 30 -3.76 3.36 -39.55
C ASP A 30 -5.08 3.23 -38.77
N MET A 31 -5.40 4.21 -37.91
CA MET A 31 -6.60 4.17 -37.08
C MET A 31 -7.83 4.71 -37.81
N VAL A 32 -7.64 5.61 -38.79
CA VAL A 32 -8.69 6.20 -39.63
C VAL A 32 -9.01 5.32 -40.86
N GLY A 33 -8.05 4.52 -41.33
CA GLY A 33 -8.17 3.70 -42.55
C GLY A 33 -9.28 2.64 -42.52
N ASP A 34 -9.54 2.04 -41.35
CA ASP A 34 -10.64 1.07 -41.18
C ASP A 34 -12.01 1.74 -41.07
N VAL A 35 -12.02 3.00 -40.62
CA VAL A 35 -13.28 3.67 -40.30
C VAL A 35 -13.88 4.42 -41.50
N ILE A 36 -13.02 4.85 -42.44
CA ILE A 36 -13.48 5.35 -43.73
C ILE A 36 -14.17 4.24 -44.56
N LYS A 37 -13.84 2.96 -44.35
CA LYS A 37 -14.35 1.87 -45.18
C LYS A 37 -15.73 1.32 -44.80
N ASN A 38 -16.11 1.38 -43.52
CA ASN A 38 -17.30 0.66 -43.03
C ASN A 38 -18.44 1.55 -42.51
N GLY A 39 -18.31 2.88 -42.56
CA GLY A 39 -19.43 3.82 -42.36
C GLY A 39 -20.05 3.87 -40.96
N ASP A 40 -19.73 2.94 -40.06
CA ASP A 40 -20.22 2.90 -38.68
C ASP A 40 -19.08 3.09 -37.68
N TRP A 41 -18.78 4.36 -37.40
CA TRP A 41 -17.63 4.79 -36.60
C TRP A 41 -17.75 4.36 -35.13
N GLN A 42 -18.96 4.10 -34.62
CA GLN A 42 -19.18 3.58 -33.27
C GLN A 42 -18.73 2.12 -33.13
N GLU A 43 -18.97 1.29 -34.14
CA GLU A 43 -18.57 -0.13 -34.15
C GLU A 43 -17.06 -0.30 -34.42
N ALA A 44 -16.50 0.61 -35.22
CA ALA A 44 -15.08 0.63 -35.56
C ALA A 44 -14.16 1.14 -34.44
N LEU A 45 -14.65 2.00 -33.52
CA LEU A 45 -13.90 2.47 -32.35
C LEU A 45 -14.18 1.65 -31.07
N SER A 46 -15.39 1.09 -30.94
CA SER A 46 -15.73 0.22 -29.80
C SER A 46 -14.93 -1.09 -29.83
N ASN A 47 -14.67 -1.67 -31.01
CA ASN A 47 -13.81 -2.84 -31.14
C ASN A 47 -12.37 -2.58 -30.62
N PRO A 48 -11.61 -1.57 -31.10
CA PRO A 48 -10.31 -1.22 -30.53
C PRO A 48 -10.36 -0.94 -29.03
N ILE A 49 -11.31 -0.14 -28.53
CA ILE A 49 -11.38 0.20 -27.09
C ILE A 49 -11.68 -1.04 -26.22
N THR A 50 -12.58 -1.91 -26.67
CA THR A 50 -12.89 -3.16 -25.95
C THR A 50 -11.72 -4.14 -25.97
N LYS A 51 -10.98 -4.21 -27.08
CA LYS A 51 -9.73 -4.99 -27.18
C LYS A 51 -8.60 -4.39 -26.33
N LEU A 52 -8.50 -3.07 -26.27
CA LEU A 52 -7.50 -2.32 -25.49
C LEU A 52 -7.77 -2.30 -23.99
N THR A 53 -8.95 -2.73 -23.54
CA THR A 53 -9.28 -2.88 -22.11
C THR A 53 -9.17 -4.34 -21.63
N ASN A 54 -8.77 -5.26 -22.51
CA ASN A 54 -8.61 -6.69 -22.21
C ASN A 54 -7.13 -7.11 -22.13
N PRO A 55 -6.60 -7.47 -20.94
CA PRO A 55 -5.19 -7.85 -20.77
C PRO A 55 -4.69 -8.99 -21.68
N LYS A 56 -5.57 -9.95 -22.03
CA LYS A 56 -5.19 -11.09 -22.90
C LYS A 56 -4.90 -10.63 -24.32
N GLU A 57 -5.58 -9.60 -24.78
CA GLU A 57 -5.44 -9.10 -26.15
C GLU A 57 -4.23 -8.20 -26.34
N TRP A 58 -3.75 -7.56 -25.26
CA TRP A 58 -2.51 -6.80 -25.30
C TRP A 58 -1.32 -7.67 -25.69
N ARG A 59 -1.27 -8.92 -25.22
CA ARG A 59 -0.22 -9.85 -25.62
C ARG A 59 -0.24 -10.12 -27.12
N ASN A 60 -1.42 -10.27 -27.71
CA ASN A 60 -1.55 -10.48 -29.16
C ASN A 60 -1.14 -9.20 -29.91
N LEU A 61 -1.57 -8.02 -29.46
CA LEU A 61 -1.22 -6.73 -30.07
C LEU A 61 0.29 -6.42 -29.99
N LEU A 62 0.92 -6.70 -28.85
CA LEU A 62 2.35 -6.45 -28.63
C LEU A 62 3.25 -7.45 -29.39
N VAL A 63 2.81 -8.70 -29.54
CA VAL A 63 3.60 -9.78 -30.17
C VAL A 63 3.37 -9.88 -31.68
N GLU A 64 2.12 -9.79 -32.17
CA GLU A 64 1.83 -9.96 -33.61
C GLU A 64 2.17 -8.72 -34.43
N LYS A 65 2.00 -7.50 -33.88
CA LYS A 65 2.15 -6.27 -34.66
C LYS A 65 3.54 -5.64 -34.58
N GLY A 66 4.45 -6.15 -33.74
CA GLY A 66 5.84 -5.70 -33.68
C GLY A 66 6.05 -4.20 -33.38
N ALA A 67 5.02 -3.50 -32.88
CA ALA A 67 5.03 -2.05 -32.71
C ALA A 67 4.57 -1.61 -31.29
N PRO A 68 5.29 -1.98 -30.21
CA PRO A 68 4.92 -1.62 -28.84
C PRO A 68 4.78 -0.11 -28.62
N SER A 69 5.64 0.70 -29.25
CA SER A 69 5.65 2.16 -29.12
C SER A 69 4.33 2.81 -29.57
N LEU A 70 3.73 2.34 -30.66
CA LEU A 70 2.45 2.84 -31.19
C LEU A 70 1.29 2.54 -30.23
N PHE A 71 1.26 1.32 -29.67
CA PHE A 71 0.25 0.94 -28.68
C PHE A 71 0.31 1.83 -27.44
N PHE A 72 1.51 2.05 -26.88
CA PHE A 72 1.66 2.92 -25.71
C PHE A 72 1.32 4.39 -26.02
N ALA A 73 1.68 4.89 -27.20
CA ALA A 73 1.32 6.25 -27.61
C ALA A 73 -0.20 6.44 -27.69
N LEU A 74 -0.93 5.46 -28.22
CA LEU A 74 -2.39 5.50 -28.28
C LEU A 74 -3.04 5.49 -26.88
N VAL A 75 -2.54 4.63 -25.99
CA VAL A 75 -3.02 4.57 -24.60
C VAL A 75 -2.79 5.91 -23.89
N GLU A 76 -1.62 6.52 -24.03
CA GLU A 76 -1.30 7.81 -23.42
C GLU A 76 -2.15 8.97 -23.97
N ALA A 77 -2.45 8.94 -25.27
CA ALA A 77 -3.22 9.99 -25.94
C ALA A 77 -4.71 9.99 -25.59
N MET A 78 -5.26 8.87 -25.12
CA MET A 78 -6.70 8.71 -24.87
C MET A 78 -7.03 8.71 -23.37
N PRO A 79 -7.57 9.79 -22.78
CA PRO A 79 -7.85 9.88 -21.34
C PRO A 79 -8.72 8.73 -20.80
N ILE A 80 -9.73 8.29 -21.56
CA ILE A 80 -10.63 7.20 -21.16
C ILE A 80 -9.87 5.87 -20.98
N LEU A 81 -8.85 5.62 -21.81
CA LEU A 81 -8.01 4.43 -21.69
C LEU A 81 -6.93 4.64 -20.62
N ARG A 82 -6.16 5.73 -20.74
CA ARG A 82 -5.07 6.13 -19.83
C ARG A 82 -5.49 6.13 -18.36
N ASP A 83 -6.67 6.65 -18.06
CA ASP A 83 -7.14 6.83 -16.68
C ASP A 83 -8.05 5.68 -16.23
N SER A 84 -8.26 4.65 -17.06
CA SER A 84 -8.98 3.45 -16.61
C SER A 84 -8.13 2.68 -15.60
N ALA A 85 -8.77 2.16 -14.54
CA ALA A 85 -8.07 1.49 -13.46
C ALA A 85 -7.18 0.34 -13.96
N LEU A 86 -7.72 -0.54 -14.80
CA LEU A 86 -6.99 -1.69 -15.35
C LEU A 86 -5.79 -1.27 -16.20
N VAL A 87 -5.94 -0.28 -17.08
CA VAL A 87 -4.87 0.16 -17.98
C VAL A 87 -3.79 0.94 -17.24
N SER A 88 -4.17 1.79 -16.29
CA SER A 88 -3.20 2.50 -15.45
C SER A 88 -2.41 1.53 -14.56
N ASP A 89 -3.07 0.52 -14.03
CA ASP A 89 -2.47 -0.48 -13.14
C ASP A 89 -1.46 -1.37 -13.88
N PHE A 90 -1.81 -1.91 -15.06
CA PHE A 90 -0.90 -2.80 -15.78
C PHE A 90 0.08 -2.07 -16.71
N LEU A 91 -0.20 -0.88 -17.23
CA LEU A 91 0.69 -0.20 -18.18
C LEU A 91 1.43 1.00 -17.59
N LEU A 92 1.16 1.36 -16.32
CA LEU A 92 1.64 2.62 -15.72
C LEU A 92 1.26 3.85 -16.57
N SER A 93 0.12 3.77 -17.24
CA SER A 93 -0.28 4.83 -18.17
C SER A 93 -0.63 6.12 -17.44
N GLY A 94 -0.33 7.23 -18.12
CA GLY A 94 -0.53 8.58 -17.64
C GLY A 94 0.52 9.08 -16.64
N VAL A 95 1.56 8.31 -16.35
CA VAL A 95 2.67 8.76 -15.47
C VAL A 95 3.35 10.00 -16.08
N ASP A 96 3.89 9.87 -17.29
CA ASP A 96 4.55 10.99 -17.97
C ASP A 96 3.56 12.09 -18.32
N THR A 97 2.34 11.75 -18.73
CA THR A 97 1.29 12.73 -19.03
C THR A 97 0.97 13.61 -17.81
N ARG A 98 0.79 13.04 -16.62
CA ARG A 98 0.51 13.81 -15.39
C ARG A 98 1.71 14.66 -14.96
N VAL A 99 2.92 14.11 -15.03
CA VAL A 99 4.15 14.86 -14.68
C VAL A 99 4.40 16.01 -15.66
N ASN A 100 4.29 15.78 -16.96
CA ASN A 100 4.49 16.79 -17.99
C ASN A 100 3.41 17.87 -17.94
N ASN A 101 2.15 17.49 -17.67
CA ASN A 101 1.08 18.46 -17.43
C ASN A 101 1.36 19.32 -16.19
N ALA A 102 1.86 18.74 -15.10
CA ALA A 102 2.25 19.50 -13.92
C ALA A 102 3.40 20.49 -14.21
N LEU A 103 4.39 20.09 -15.03
CA LEU A 103 5.46 21.00 -15.49
C LEU A 103 4.89 22.14 -16.35
N PHE A 104 4.00 21.82 -17.31
CA PHE A 104 3.33 22.83 -18.13
C PHE A 104 2.50 23.81 -17.30
N LEU A 105 1.76 23.32 -16.29
CA LEU A 105 1.01 24.16 -15.36
C LEU A 105 1.93 25.05 -14.53
N PHE A 106 3.09 24.53 -14.08
CA PHE A 106 4.11 25.33 -13.40
C PHE A 106 4.59 26.49 -14.28
N GLU A 107 5.01 26.22 -15.51
CA GLU A 107 5.52 27.24 -16.43
C GLU A 107 4.45 28.29 -16.77
N THR A 108 3.22 27.83 -17.03
CA THR A 108 2.07 28.69 -17.33
C THR A 108 1.74 29.59 -16.14
N SER A 109 1.72 29.03 -14.92
CA SER A 109 1.46 29.80 -13.70
C SER A 109 2.52 30.87 -13.45
N VAL A 110 3.80 30.55 -13.68
CA VAL A 110 4.88 31.55 -13.56
C VAL A 110 4.76 32.62 -14.63
N LYS A 111 4.44 32.25 -15.87
CA LYS A 111 4.23 33.20 -16.98
C LYS A 111 3.07 34.14 -16.69
N GLU A 112 1.97 33.64 -16.14
CA GLU A 112 0.83 34.47 -15.72
C GLU A 112 1.20 35.37 -14.55
N ALA A 113 1.87 34.85 -13.52
CA ALA A 113 2.31 35.63 -12.37
C ALA A 113 3.21 36.81 -12.77
N LYS A 114 4.08 36.64 -13.78
CA LYS A 114 4.96 37.70 -14.33
C LYS A 114 4.22 38.82 -15.07
N LYS A 115 2.95 38.64 -15.46
CA LYS A 115 2.16 39.69 -16.12
C LYS A 115 1.63 40.74 -15.13
N ASN A 116 1.66 40.44 -13.84
CA ASN A 116 1.18 41.36 -12.82
C ASN A 116 2.13 42.55 -12.60
N GLU A 117 1.60 43.65 -12.08
CA GLU A 117 2.38 44.87 -11.79
C GLU A 117 3.42 44.66 -10.67
N ILE A 118 3.17 43.70 -9.78
CA ILE A 118 4.07 43.34 -8.68
C ILE A 118 5.11 42.34 -9.18
N PRO A 119 6.43 42.65 -9.12
CA PRO A 119 7.47 41.74 -9.57
C PRO A 119 7.48 40.42 -8.80
N LEU A 120 7.56 39.30 -9.53
CA LEU A 120 7.67 37.97 -8.96
C LEU A 120 9.09 37.74 -8.39
N SER A 121 9.23 37.71 -7.06
CA SER A 121 10.52 37.62 -6.37
C SER A 121 10.91 36.22 -5.91
N LEU A 122 9.95 35.30 -5.75
CA LEU A 122 10.16 33.95 -5.23
C LEU A 122 9.07 33.01 -5.76
N ILE A 123 9.45 31.79 -6.12
CA ILE A 123 8.53 30.69 -6.40
C ILE A 123 8.67 29.67 -5.28
N SER A 124 7.61 29.46 -4.50
CA SER A 124 7.58 28.43 -3.46
C SER A 124 6.76 27.23 -3.94
N VAL A 125 7.38 26.05 -3.89
CA VAL A 125 6.80 24.78 -4.35
C VAL A 125 6.54 23.90 -3.14
N SER A 126 5.30 23.41 -3.03
CA SER A 126 4.90 22.42 -2.03
C SER A 126 4.19 21.28 -2.73
N LEU A 127 4.58 20.04 -2.42
CA LEU A 127 4.13 18.84 -3.12
C LEU A 127 3.40 17.91 -2.16
N PHE A 128 2.30 17.34 -2.63
CA PHE A 128 1.54 16.33 -1.90
C PHE A 128 1.31 15.13 -2.79
N GLY A 129 1.45 13.92 -2.25
CA GLY A 129 1.18 12.70 -2.99
C GLY A 129 0.80 11.52 -2.10
N PHE A 130 -0.13 10.70 -2.58
CA PHE A 130 -0.55 9.46 -1.95
C PHE A 130 -0.24 8.28 -2.88
N ASP A 131 0.31 7.19 -2.33
CA ASP A 131 0.63 5.97 -3.06
C ASP A 131 1.52 6.26 -4.29
N LEU A 132 1.13 5.86 -5.49
CA LEU A 132 1.80 6.22 -6.75
C LEU A 132 1.93 7.73 -6.97
N GLY A 133 0.96 8.52 -6.49
CA GLY A 133 0.99 9.98 -6.54
C GLY A 133 2.16 10.58 -5.75
N GLY A 134 2.63 9.89 -4.71
CA GLY A 134 3.86 10.26 -4.00
C GLY A 134 5.09 10.14 -4.90
N THR A 135 5.17 9.07 -5.69
CA THR A 135 6.27 8.88 -6.65
C THR A 135 6.17 9.84 -7.83
N LEU A 136 4.95 10.14 -8.32
CA LEU A 136 4.73 11.17 -9.35
C LEU A 136 5.18 12.56 -8.88
N ALA A 137 4.85 12.93 -7.64
CA ALA A 137 5.27 14.20 -7.06
C ALA A 137 6.81 14.33 -7.00
N ARG A 138 7.50 13.25 -6.61
CA ARG A 138 8.96 13.21 -6.59
C ARG A 138 9.57 13.26 -7.99
N GLN A 139 8.99 12.55 -8.96
CA GLN A 139 9.41 12.60 -10.36
C GLN A 139 9.21 13.99 -10.97
N PHE A 140 8.10 14.66 -10.65
CA PHE A 140 7.88 16.07 -10.99
C PHE A 140 8.96 16.96 -10.42
N LEU A 141 9.30 16.81 -9.13
CA LEU A 141 10.34 17.60 -8.48
C LEU A 141 11.70 17.42 -9.17
N ASP A 142 12.08 16.18 -9.48
CA ASP A 142 13.33 15.89 -10.19
C ASP A 142 13.36 16.52 -11.57
N LYS A 143 12.28 16.42 -12.36
CA LYS A 143 12.23 17.05 -13.68
C LYS A 143 12.25 18.58 -13.56
N LEU A 144 11.52 19.16 -12.61
CA LEU A 144 11.53 20.61 -12.36
C LEU A 144 12.94 21.11 -12.06
N LEU A 145 13.65 20.46 -11.13
CA LEU A 145 14.99 20.89 -10.70
C LEU A 145 16.05 20.67 -11.76
N ASN A 146 15.99 19.55 -12.49
CA ASN A 146 17.05 19.16 -13.44
C ASN A 146 16.83 19.67 -14.87
N GLN A 147 15.59 19.93 -15.28
CA GLN A 147 15.28 20.32 -16.66
C GLN A 147 14.91 21.80 -16.80
N LEU A 148 14.20 22.36 -15.81
CA LEU A 148 13.68 23.74 -15.89
C LEU A 148 14.51 24.73 -15.09
N CYS A 149 15.07 24.30 -13.96
CA CYS A 149 15.82 25.19 -13.08
C CYS A 149 17.33 25.16 -13.35
N ILE A 150 17.99 26.26 -13.04
CA ILE A 150 19.45 26.40 -13.09
C ILE A 150 19.95 26.56 -11.66
N LYS A 151 20.95 25.76 -11.29
CA LYS A 151 21.68 25.92 -10.04
C LYS A 151 22.94 26.75 -10.31
N ASN A 152 22.99 27.94 -9.74
CA ASN A 152 24.15 28.82 -9.87
C ASN A 152 25.21 28.49 -8.80
N ASP A 153 26.40 29.06 -8.92
CA ASP A 153 27.53 28.86 -8.00
C ASP A 153 27.21 29.29 -6.55
N ASP A 154 26.21 30.16 -6.36
CA ASP A 154 25.71 30.58 -5.05
C ASP A 154 24.84 29.52 -4.35
N GLY A 155 24.63 28.37 -4.98
CA GLY A 155 23.84 27.26 -4.44
C GLY A 155 22.32 27.45 -4.54
N ILE A 156 21.85 28.59 -5.04
CA ILE A 156 20.43 28.90 -5.16
C ILE A 156 19.91 28.42 -6.51
N VAL A 157 18.84 27.62 -6.46
CA VAL A 157 18.15 27.14 -7.65
C VAL A 157 17.17 28.19 -8.14
N ARG A 158 17.17 28.44 -9.45
CA ARG A 158 16.35 29.48 -10.09
C ARG A 158 15.64 28.98 -11.33
N TYR A 159 14.40 29.40 -11.52
CA TYR A 159 13.68 29.28 -12.78
C TYR A 159 13.58 30.67 -13.43
N GLN A 160 14.17 30.83 -14.63
CA GLN A 160 14.20 32.10 -15.34
C GLN A 160 14.67 33.29 -14.47
N GLY A 161 15.73 33.07 -13.67
CA GLY A 161 16.31 34.07 -12.77
C GLY A 161 15.59 34.25 -11.43
N ILE A 162 14.42 33.65 -11.23
CA ILE A 162 13.65 33.75 -9.97
C ILE A 162 14.03 32.59 -9.05
N PRO A 163 14.38 32.84 -7.78
CA PRO A 163 14.61 31.80 -6.78
C PRO A 163 13.43 30.82 -6.67
N VAL A 164 13.75 29.53 -6.65
CA VAL A 164 12.80 28.44 -6.43
C VAL A 164 13.09 27.80 -5.08
N ASP A 165 12.08 27.75 -4.24
CA ASP A 165 12.13 27.19 -2.89
C ASP A 165 11.21 25.99 -2.77
N ILE A 166 11.75 24.85 -2.33
CA ILE A 166 10.97 23.63 -2.13
C ILE A 166 10.56 23.56 -0.66
N ALA A 167 9.48 24.24 -0.32
CA ALA A 167 9.08 24.48 1.06
C ALA A 167 8.68 23.19 1.78
N PHE A 168 7.88 22.34 1.14
CA PHE A 168 7.32 21.15 1.78
C PHE A 168 7.06 19.99 0.81
N VAL A 169 7.35 18.77 1.24
CA VAL A 169 6.92 17.54 0.55
C VAL A 169 6.15 16.64 1.53
N GLY A 170 4.85 16.51 1.31
CA GLY A 170 3.93 15.70 2.10
C GLY A 170 3.52 14.41 1.40
N LEU A 171 3.94 13.27 1.91
CA LEU A 171 3.66 11.95 1.33
C LEU A 171 2.76 11.12 2.24
N PHE A 172 1.75 10.49 1.66
CA PHE A 172 0.93 9.46 2.29
C PHE A 172 1.30 8.13 1.64
N ASP A 173 1.78 7.19 2.44
CA ASP A 173 2.07 5.82 2.07
C ASP A 173 2.69 5.63 0.67
N CYS A 174 3.76 6.39 0.38
CA CYS A 174 4.35 6.47 -0.95
C CYS A 174 4.78 5.08 -1.43
N SER A 175 4.32 4.70 -2.62
CA SER A 175 4.77 3.51 -3.36
C SER A 175 5.05 3.87 -4.80
N ARG A 176 5.84 3.05 -5.47
CA ARG A 176 6.13 3.20 -6.91
C ARG A 176 5.54 2.07 -7.75
N HIS A 177 4.89 1.09 -7.13
CA HIS A 177 4.41 -0.13 -7.78
C HIS A 177 2.88 -0.11 -7.88
N THR A 178 2.34 -0.74 -8.93
CA THR A 178 0.90 -0.92 -9.12
C THR A 178 0.43 -2.29 -8.63
N GLY A 179 -0.89 -2.49 -8.57
CA GLY A 179 -1.54 -3.77 -8.27
C GLY A 179 -1.17 -4.88 -9.25
N ALA A 180 -0.84 -4.53 -10.49
CA ALA A 180 -0.31 -5.46 -11.49
C ALA A 180 1.07 -6.03 -11.14
N SER A 181 1.73 -5.55 -10.09
CA SER A 181 2.93 -6.16 -9.51
C SER A 181 2.58 -7.27 -8.48
N GLN A 182 1.32 -7.68 -8.38
CA GLN A 182 0.89 -8.82 -7.55
C GLN A 182 1.70 -10.08 -7.87
N ASP A 183 2.44 -10.55 -6.87
CA ASP A 183 3.15 -11.82 -6.89
C ASP A 183 2.11 -12.95 -6.70
N ASN A 184 1.89 -13.76 -7.74
CA ASN A 184 1.02 -14.94 -7.68
C ASN A 184 1.64 -16.11 -6.88
N GLY A 185 2.51 -15.82 -5.90
CA GLY A 185 3.21 -16.80 -5.06
C GLY A 185 4.32 -17.59 -5.77
N LEU A 186 4.65 -17.24 -7.02
CA LEU A 186 5.73 -17.86 -7.81
C LEU A 186 7.01 -17.00 -7.81
N ASP A 187 6.93 -15.71 -7.47
CA ASP A 187 8.06 -14.75 -7.48
C ASP A 187 8.66 -14.49 -6.09
N THR A 188 8.11 -15.07 -5.03
CA THR A 188 8.65 -14.88 -3.67
C THR A 188 10.04 -15.53 -3.51
N ALA A 189 10.35 -16.56 -4.31
CA ALA A 189 11.68 -17.17 -4.35
C ALA A 189 12.72 -16.34 -5.13
N SER A 190 12.30 -15.51 -6.09
CA SER A 190 13.17 -14.69 -6.95
C SER A 190 13.38 -13.26 -6.39
N SER A 191 12.41 -12.72 -5.65
CA SER A 191 12.39 -11.32 -5.20
C SER A 191 13.33 -10.96 -4.04
N PHE A 192 14.03 -11.93 -3.45
CA PHE A 192 14.89 -11.75 -2.28
C PHE A 192 16.32 -12.32 -2.44
N GLY A 193 16.75 -12.60 -3.68
CA GLY A 193 18.08 -13.16 -3.95
C GLY A 193 19.23 -12.15 -3.92
N PRO A 194 20.48 -12.55 -3.53
CA PRO A 194 21.66 -11.68 -3.55
C PRO A 194 22.22 -11.37 -4.93
N MET A 195 21.56 -11.80 -6.01
CA MET A 195 21.99 -11.58 -7.39
C MET A 195 20.76 -11.21 -8.22
N GLY A 196 20.74 -9.97 -8.73
CA GLY A 196 19.69 -9.45 -9.60
C GLY A 196 19.62 -10.21 -10.92
N VAL A 197 18.85 -11.30 -10.92
CA VAL A 197 18.45 -12.02 -12.13
C VAL A 197 16.92 -12.09 -12.12
N GLU A 198 16.33 -11.07 -12.73
CA GLU A 198 14.93 -10.94 -13.07
C GLU A 198 14.61 -11.93 -14.20
N ILE A 199 14.22 -13.17 -13.88
CA ILE A 199 13.85 -14.16 -14.91
C ILE A 199 12.57 -14.93 -14.50
N VAL A 200 11.51 -14.52 -15.19
CA VAL A 200 10.24 -15.21 -15.52
C VAL A 200 9.11 -15.12 -14.49
N GLY A 201 8.50 -13.92 -14.47
CA GLY A 201 7.19 -13.64 -13.87
C GLY A 201 6.33 -12.64 -14.64
N SER A 202 6.80 -12.02 -15.73
CA SER A 202 5.96 -11.23 -16.65
C SER A 202 6.73 -11.05 -17.96
N ALA A 203 6.04 -11.10 -19.10
CA ALA A 203 6.64 -10.64 -20.36
C ALA A 203 6.82 -9.09 -20.40
N LEU A 204 6.65 -8.41 -19.25
CA LEU A 204 6.54 -6.95 -19.11
C LEU A 204 7.30 -6.35 -17.89
N GLY A 205 8.09 -7.13 -17.15
CA GLY A 205 8.85 -6.67 -15.98
C GLY A 205 7.98 -6.31 -14.76
N ALA A 206 8.61 -5.77 -13.71
CA ALA A 206 7.90 -5.17 -12.57
C ALA A 206 7.16 -3.89 -13.00
N HIS A 207 5.87 -3.77 -12.67
CA HIS A 207 5.05 -2.60 -12.98
C HIS A 207 5.30 -1.50 -11.94
N ALA A 208 6.47 -0.88 -12.04
CA ALA A 208 6.91 0.20 -11.17
C ALA A 208 7.34 1.45 -11.94
N ILE A 209 7.00 2.63 -11.41
CA ILE A 209 7.55 3.90 -11.89
C ILE A 209 9.08 3.85 -11.70
N LYS A 210 9.82 4.23 -12.75
CA LYS A 210 11.29 4.13 -12.79
C LYS A 210 12.02 5.09 -11.84
N HIS A 211 11.33 6.10 -11.32
CA HIS A 211 11.89 7.06 -10.38
C HIS A 211 12.33 6.33 -9.09
N ASN A 212 13.61 6.48 -8.73
CA ASN A 212 14.26 5.75 -7.63
C ASN A 212 15.35 6.59 -6.94
N THR A 213 15.16 7.89 -6.82
CA THR A 213 16.12 8.83 -6.21
C THR A 213 15.59 9.32 -4.86
N SER A 214 16.49 9.66 -3.94
CA SER A 214 16.12 10.30 -2.68
C SER A 214 15.45 11.65 -2.93
N LEU A 215 14.67 12.13 -1.96
CA LEU A 215 14.26 13.52 -1.97
C LEU A 215 15.51 14.41 -2.03
N PRO A 216 15.53 15.43 -2.92
CA PRO A 216 16.63 16.38 -2.97
C PRO A 216 16.82 17.08 -1.63
N SER A 217 18.07 17.32 -1.23
CA SER A 217 18.39 18.09 -0.01
C SER A 217 17.92 19.55 -0.04
N LEU A 218 17.42 20.02 -1.18
CA LEU A 218 16.78 21.32 -1.33
C LEU A 218 15.38 21.38 -0.72
N VAL A 219 14.75 20.22 -0.49
CA VAL A 219 13.48 20.17 0.24
C VAL A 219 13.75 20.69 1.65
N LYS A 220 13.03 21.72 2.08
CA LYS A 220 13.22 22.30 3.41
C LYS A 220 12.63 21.43 4.51
N GLN A 221 11.44 20.88 4.27
CA GLN A 221 10.75 20.00 5.21
C GLN A 221 9.98 18.92 4.46
N SER A 222 9.95 17.70 5.01
CA SER A 222 9.12 16.62 4.49
C SER A 222 8.47 15.82 5.59
N LEU A 223 7.26 15.33 5.30
CA LEU A 223 6.55 14.39 6.14
C LEU A 223 6.05 13.23 5.28
N HIS A 224 6.52 12.02 5.58
CA HIS A 224 6.01 10.79 5.00
C HIS A 224 5.26 10.00 6.06
N LEU A 225 3.93 9.94 5.94
CA LEU A 225 3.07 9.13 6.80
C LEU A 225 2.93 7.73 6.18
N VAL A 226 3.47 6.71 6.84
CA VAL A 226 3.59 5.36 6.32
C VAL A 226 2.60 4.43 7.02
N ALA A 227 1.83 3.65 6.25
CA ALA A 227 0.88 2.67 6.77
C ALA A 227 1.60 1.53 7.51
N ALA A 228 1.23 1.33 8.78
CA ALA A 228 1.88 0.36 9.65
C ALA A 228 1.31 -1.06 9.56
N HIS A 229 0.10 -1.22 9.02
CA HIS A 229 -0.58 -2.52 8.85
C HIS A 229 -0.70 -2.95 7.39
N GLU A 230 -0.14 -2.18 6.45
CA GLU A 230 -0.06 -2.59 5.05
C GLU A 230 0.89 -3.79 4.90
N ARG A 231 0.42 -4.79 4.16
CA ARG A 231 1.09 -6.10 4.02
C ARG A 231 1.22 -6.57 2.59
N ARG A 232 0.51 -5.94 1.65
CA ARG A 232 0.58 -6.29 0.23
C ARG A 232 2.03 -6.14 -0.25
N LEU A 233 2.63 -7.25 -0.68
CA LEU A 233 4.03 -7.27 -1.12
C LEU A 233 4.25 -6.39 -2.35
N TRP A 234 3.26 -6.33 -3.23
CA TRP A 234 3.26 -5.52 -4.43
C TRP A 234 3.17 -4.01 -4.16
N ARG A 235 2.88 -3.60 -2.91
CA ARG A 235 2.89 -2.19 -2.48
C ARG A 235 4.02 -1.89 -1.47
N PRO A 236 5.31 -1.96 -1.89
CA PRO A 236 6.41 -1.57 -1.01
C PRO A 236 6.27 -0.12 -0.55
N ALA A 237 6.69 0.14 0.69
CA ALA A 237 6.85 1.51 1.17
C ALA A 237 8.15 2.10 0.61
N PHE A 238 8.04 3.16 -0.20
CA PHE A 238 9.17 3.81 -0.84
C PHE A 238 9.72 4.94 0.04
N ARG A 239 10.94 4.77 0.55
CA ARG A 239 11.61 5.70 1.47
C ARG A 239 11.96 7.01 0.79
N THR A 240 12.01 8.07 1.60
CA THR A 240 12.39 9.40 1.12
C THR A 240 13.91 9.58 1.00
N GLY A 241 14.72 8.76 1.67
CA GLY A 241 16.18 8.91 1.72
C GLY A 241 16.67 10.05 2.62
N LEU A 242 15.77 10.82 3.22
CA LEU A 242 16.06 11.88 4.19
C LEU A 242 15.42 11.50 5.54
N ASN A 243 16.17 11.67 6.63
CA ASN A 243 15.67 11.35 7.97
C ASN A 243 16.38 12.21 9.03
N ASP A 244 15.83 13.38 9.30
CA ASP A 244 16.27 14.32 10.33
C ASP A 244 15.07 15.09 10.91
N ASP A 245 15.32 16.14 11.69
CA ASP A 245 14.26 16.90 12.36
C ASP A 245 13.31 17.62 11.38
N ASN A 246 13.77 17.91 10.16
CA ASN A 246 12.98 18.52 9.09
C ASN A 246 12.38 17.47 8.14
N HIS A 247 12.95 16.27 8.09
CA HIS A 247 12.56 15.19 7.19
C HIS A 247 12.09 13.96 7.97
N VAL A 248 10.78 13.83 8.14
CA VAL A 248 10.20 12.84 9.04
C VAL A 248 9.48 11.73 8.26
N GLU A 249 9.92 10.49 8.46
CA GLU A 249 9.16 9.30 8.03
C GLU A 249 8.56 8.59 9.25
N GLN A 250 7.24 8.58 9.35
CA GLN A 250 6.51 8.12 10.53
C GLN A 250 5.49 7.03 10.20
N LEU A 251 5.54 5.93 10.95
CA LEU A 251 4.48 4.92 10.97
C LEU A 251 3.19 5.46 11.61
N VAL A 252 2.08 5.25 10.94
CA VAL A 252 0.72 5.54 11.41
C VAL A 252 -0.14 4.29 11.31
N PRO A 253 -1.07 4.05 12.26
CA PRO A 253 -1.92 2.87 12.23
C PRO A 253 -2.81 2.88 10.99
N GLY A 254 -2.96 1.72 10.37
CA GLY A 254 -3.84 1.49 9.23
C GLY A 254 -3.12 0.80 8.08
N CYS A 255 -3.89 0.36 7.09
CA CYS A 255 -3.39 0.04 5.75
C CYS A 255 -3.26 1.31 4.89
N SER A 256 -2.83 1.17 3.63
CA SER A 256 -2.56 2.31 2.76
C SER A 256 -3.74 3.29 2.64
N GLU A 257 -4.95 2.77 2.46
CA GLU A 257 -6.19 3.57 2.32
C GLU A 257 -6.67 4.16 3.66
N ASP A 258 -6.30 3.56 4.79
CA ASP A 258 -6.50 4.17 6.12
C ASP A 258 -5.58 5.39 6.33
N VAL A 259 -4.52 5.53 5.55
CA VAL A 259 -3.57 6.65 5.62
C VAL A 259 -3.90 7.72 4.59
N GLY A 260 -4.08 7.33 3.33
CA GLY A 260 -4.35 8.25 2.22
C GLY A 260 -5.82 8.62 2.02
N GLY A 261 -6.75 7.81 2.54
CA GLY A 261 -8.19 7.95 2.32
C GLY A 261 -8.73 7.10 1.16
N GLY A 262 -10.02 7.25 0.88
CA GLY A 262 -10.73 6.51 -0.18
C GLY A 262 -11.59 5.33 0.30
N LEU A 263 -11.70 5.13 1.61
CA LEU A 263 -12.57 4.12 2.23
C LEU A 263 -13.96 4.69 2.51
N ILE A 264 -14.97 3.81 2.46
CA ILE A 264 -16.36 4.13 2.73
C ILE A 264 -16.77 3.46 4.05
N ALA A 265 -17.38 4.25 4.94
CA ALA A 265 -17.84 3.75 6.23
C ALA A 265 -18.91 2.65 6.05
N ASN A 266 -18.85 1.62 6.89
CA ASN A 266 -19.74 0.45 6.89
C ASN A 266 -19.63 -0.50 5.68
N GLU A 267 -18.72 -0.28 4.73
CA GLU A 267 -18.44 -1.31 3.71
C GLU A 267 -17.59 -2.44 4.28
N GLN A 268 -16.57 -2.10 5.08
CA GLN A 268 -15.65 -3.06 5.64
C GLN A 268 -15.49 -2.90 7.16
N LYS A 269 -15.33 -1.66 7.64
CA LYS A 269 -15.33 -1.34 9.07
C LYS A 269 -16.37 -0.26 9.35
N PRO A 270 -16.84 -0.13 10.60
CA PRO A 270 -17.85 0.87 10.97
C PRO A 270 -17.44 2.30 10.62
N SER A 271 -16.16 2.63 10.74
CA SER A 271 -15.64 3.99 10.55
C SER A 271 -14.56 4.02 9.48
N ALA A 272 -14.61 5.02 8.58
CA ALA A 272 -13.52 5.35 7.63
C ALA A 272 -12.64 6.52 8.11
N GLU A 273 -12.84 7.02 9.33
CA GLU A 273 -12.20 8.25 9.83
C GLU A 273 -10.71 8.10 10.20
N LEU A 274 -10.10 6.92 10.06
CA LEU A 274 -8.67 6.73 10.34
C LEU A 274 -7.79 7.62 9.45
N SER A 275 -8.16 7.79 8.19
CA SER A 275 -7.51 8.70 7.23
C SER A 275 -7.55 10.16 7.67
N LEU A 276 -8.57 10.58 8.44
CA LEU A 276 -8.69 11.94 8.94
C LEU A 276 -7.63 12.28 9.99
N TYR A 277 -7.09 11.29 10.70
CA TYR A 277 -5.93 11.49 11.55
C TYR A 277 -4.72 11.91 10.71
N SER A 278 -4.43 11.18 9.64
CA SER A 278 -3.31 11.43 8.73
C SER A 278 -3.49 12.76 7.99
N LEU A 279 -4.69 13.03 7.48
CA LEU A 279 -5.04 14.30 6.82
C LEU A 279 -4.78 15.51 7.73
N ARG A 280 -5.31 15.51 8.95
CA ARG A 280 -5.11 16.61 9.90
C ARG A 280 -3.64 16.77 10.31
N LYS A 281 -2.92 15.66 10.42
CA LYS A 281 -1.50 15.67 10.75
C LYS A 281 -0.66 16.28 9.62
N MET A 282 -0.94 15.89 8.37
CA MET A 282 -0.29 16.46 7.19
C MET A 282 -0.60 17.94 7.04
N TYR A 283 -1.86 18.34 7.21
CA TYR A 283 -2.28 19.74 7.13
C TYR A 283 -1.50 20.60 8.13
N ARG A 284 -1.36 20.12 9.38
CA ARG A 284 -0.61 20.84 10.41
C ARG A 284 0.89 20.92 10.09
N ALA A 285 1.48 19.86 9.53
CA ALA A 285 2.87 19.87 9.12
C ALA A 285 3.12 20.86 7.97
N ALA A 286 2.24 20.89 6.98
CA ALA A 286 2.27 21.84 5.88
C ALA A 286 2.11 23.30 6.38
N GLU A 287 1.17 23.55 7.30
CA GLU A 287 1.01 24.87 7.93
C GLU A 287 2.28 25.31 8.67
N MET A 288 2.92 24.40 9.40
CA MET A 288 4.20 24.65 10.08
C MET A 288 5.37 24.87 9.11
N ALA A 289 5.28 24.32 7.90
CA ALA A 289 6.22 24.52 6.81
C ALA A 289 5.93 25.79 5.98
N CYS A 290 5.05 26.67 6.46
CA CYS A 290 4.64 27.90 5.80
C CYS A 290 3.99 27.69 4.42
N VAL A 291 3.42 26.50 4.16
CA VAL A 291 2.51 26.31 3.03
C VAL A 291 1.32 27.27 3.22
N PRO A 292 0.89 28.03 2.20
CA PRO A 292 -0.14 29.06 2.33
C PRO A 292 -1.56 28.47 2.44
N PHE A 293 -1.73 27.50 3.34
CA PHE A 293 -3.03 27.02 3.75
C PHE A 293 -3.70 28.01 4.69
N PRO A 294 -5.04 28.12 4.65
CA PRO A 294 -5.77 28.76 5.72
C PRO A 294 -5.39 28.20 7.09
N ILE A 295 -5.47 29.04 8.13
CA ILE A 295 -5.34 28.50 9.49
C ILE A 295 -6.53 27.55 9.72
N PHE A 296 -6.27 26.36 10.26
CA PHE A 296 -7.29 25.30 10.40
C PHE A 296 -8.57 25.79 11.12
N SER A 297 -8.44 26.65 12.13
CA SER A 297 -9.58 27.23 12.87
C SER A 297 -10.43 28.22 12.06
N GLN A 298 -9.90 28.75 10.96
CA GLN A 298 -10.57 29.68 10.06
C GLN A 298 -11.21 28.96 8.87
N LEU A 299 -10.86 27.70 8.62
CA LEU A 299 -11.29 26.94 7.44
C LEU A 299 -12.81 26.97 7.28
N ASN A 300 -13.58 26.68 8.34
CA ASN A 300 -15.05 26.70 8.31
C ASN A 300 -15.66 28.09 7.98
N LYS A 301 -14.91 29.18 8.23
CA LYS A 301 -15.36 30.53 7.86
C LYS A 301 -15.07 30.85 6.40
N LEU A 302 -13.95 30.32 5.87
CA LEU A 302 -13.48 30.58 4.50
C LEU A 302 -14.19 29.67 3.50
N ASP A 303 -14.28 28.38 3.83
CA ASP A 303 -14.88 27.35 3.00
C ASP A 303 -15.44 26.24 3.89
N LYS A 304 -16.78 26.18 3.99
CA LYS A 304 -17.48 25.18 4.79
C LYS A 304 -17.35 23.78 4.20
N ASP A 305 -17.34 23.67 2.88
CA ASP A 305 -17.30 22.39 2.18
C ASP A 305 -15.92 21.75 2.35
N VAL A 306 -14.86 22.55 2.25
CA VAL A 306 -13.50 22.08 2.54
C VAL A 306 -13.33 21.74 4.02
N ALA A 307 -13.89 22.54 4.93
CA ALA A 307 -13.81 22.27 6.37
C ALA A 307 -14.47 20.94 6.76
N GLU A 308 -15.56 20.58 6.08
CA GLU A 308 -16.31 19.35 6.29
C GLU A 308 -15.45 18.09 6.12
N TYR A 309 -14.52 18.09 5.15
CA TYR A 309 -13.58 16.98 4.92
C TYR A 309 -12.67 16.70 6.11
N PHE A 310 -12.48 17.65 7.01
CA PHE A 310 -11.63 17.47 8.18
C PHE A 310 -12.42 17.06 9.42
N ILE A 311 -13.75 17.03 9.43
CA ILE A 311 -14.55 16.78 10.64
C ILE A 311 -14.51 15.30 11.04
N ILE A 312 -14.16 15.05 12.31
CA ILE A 312 -14.17 13.73 12.94
C ILE A 312 -15.44 13.61 13.78
N ARG A 313 -16.33 12.70 13.39
CA ARG A 313 -17.66 12.50 13.95
C ARG A 313 -17.72 11.28 14.84
N ASP A 314 -17.03 10.22 14.48
CA ASP A 314 -17.21 8.91 15.10
C ASP A 314 -16.69 8.91 16.54
N ARG A 315 -17.50 8.33 17.43
CA ARG A 315 -17.23 8.19 18.86
C ARG A 315 -17.42 6.75 19.26
N VAL A 316 -16.30 6.07 19.50
CA VAL A 316 -16.28 4.62 19.78
C VAL A 316 -15.93 4.39 21.24
N LYS A 317 -16.64 3.46 21.89
CA LYS A 317 -16.33 3.02 23.26
C LYS A 317 -15.50 1.74 23.25
N SER A 318 -14.54 1.64 24.16
CA SER A 318 -13.88 0.37 24.48
C SER A 318 -14.80 -0.49 25.35
N PRO A 319 -14.78 -1.83 25.20
CA PRO A 319 -15.52 -2.75 26.07
C PRO A 319 -15.18 -2.57 27.55
N SER A 320 -13.99 -2.04 27.85
CA SER A 320 -13.53 -1.75 29.22
C SER A 320 -14.05 -0.43 29.80
N GLN A 321 -14.65 0.43 28.97
CA GLN A 321 -15.17 1.73 29.42
C GLN A 321 -16.49 1.58 30.18
N SER A 322 -16.69 2.47 31.15
CA SER A 322 -17.94 2.54 31.89
C SER A 322 -19.13 2.84 30.94
N PRO A 323 -20.32 2.25 31.16
CA PRO A 323 -21.51 2.53 30.35
C PRO A 323 -21.83 4.03 30.23
N ASN A 324 -21.51 4.81 31.26
CA ASN A 324 -21.75 6.26 31.32
C ASN A 324 -20.64 7.11 30.68
N GLU A 325 -19.52 6.52 30.29
CA GLU A 325 -18.43 7.26 29.64
C GLU A 325 -18.77 7.53 28.18
N ALA A 326 -18.48 8.74 27.68
CA ALA A 326 -18.65 9.08 26.27
C ALA A 326 -17.60 8.37 25.40
N GLY A 327 -18.01 7.95 24.19
CA GLY A 327 -17.11 7.37 23.20
C GLY A 327 -16.00 8.34 22.79
N LYS A 328 -14.86 7.81 22.39
CA LYS A 328 -13.67 8.58 22.02
C LYS A 328 -13.50 8.58 20.50
N SER A 329 -12.93 9.67 19.98
CA SER A 329 -12.63 9.82 18.56
C SER A 329 -11.45 8.98 18.12
N VAL A 330 -11.32 8.73 16.82
CA VAL A 330 -10.13 8.11 16.21
C VAL A 330 -8.81 8.75 16.66
N ARG A 331 -8.74 10.08 16.80
CA ARG A 331 -7.54 10.78 17.31
C ARG A 331 -7.11 10.33 18.70
N HIS A 332 -8.07 10.01 19.57
CA HIS A 332 -7.79 9.53 20.91
C HIS A 332 -7.23 8.11 20.85
N TRP A 333 -7.91 7.22 20.12
CA TRP A 333 -7.48 5.83 19.96
C TRP A 333 -6.10 5.71 19.31
N VAL A 334 -5.81 6.52 18.28
CA VAL A 334 -4.47 6.60 17.67
C VAL A 334 -3.44 7.13 18.68
N ALA A 335 -3.77 8.14 19.48
CA ALA A 335 -2.86 8.66 20.50
C ALA A 335 -2.53 7.62 21.58
N GLU A 336 -3.52 6.90 22.10
CA GLU A 336 -3.28 5.82 23.08
C GLU A 336 -2.43 4.69 22.47
N TYR A 337 -2.73 4.29 21.24
CA TYR A 337 -1.95 3.30 20.51
C TYR A 337 -0.48 3.73 20.34
N GLN A 338 -0.25 4.99 19.93
CA GLN A 338 1.11 5.52 19.72
C GLN A 338 1.87 5.79 21.03
N LYS A 339 1.19 5.98 22.17
CA LYS A 339 1.83 6.05 23.50
C LYS A 339 2.44 4.72 23.93
N ILE A 340 1.94 3.60 23.41
CA ILE A 340 2.43 2.26 23.76
C ILE A 340 3.61 1.87 22.86
N LEU A 341 3.50 2.16 21.56
CA LEU A 341 4.52 1.82 20.55
C LEU A 341 5.58 2.93 20.38
N LEU A 342 6.07 3.50 21.50
CA LEU A 342 6.97 4.66 21.55
C LEU A 342 8.25 4.49 20.70
N LYS A 343 8.15 4.86 19.42
CA LYS A 343 9.21 5.47 18.59
C LYS A 343 8.63 5.85 17.23
N LYS A 344 8.93 7.09 16.82
CA LYS A 344 8.36 7.73 15.63
C LYS A 344 9.05 7.31 14.33
N TYR A 345 10.19 6.62 14.40
CA TYR A 345 11.03 6.35 13.24
C TYR A 345 10.57 5.10 12.48
N PHE A 346 10.34 5.30 11.19
CA PHE A 346 10.06 4.21 10.27
C PHE A 346 11.27 3.26 10.16
N ASN A 347 11.14 2.01 10.62
CA ASN A 347 12.11 0.92 10.39
C ASN A 347 11.47 -0.45 10.58
N VAL A 348 12.19 -1.51 10.18
CA VAL A 348 11.69 -2.89 10.18
C VAL A 348 11.26 -3.42 11.56
N PRO A 349 12.02 -3.21 12.66
CA PRO A 349 11.55 -3.57 14.00
C PRO A 349 10.18 -2.95 14.35
N TRP A 350 9.97 -1.67 14.05
CA TRP A 350 8.70 -1.01 14.35
C TRP A 350 7.56 -1.49 13.45
N MET A 351 7.81 -1.73 12.16
CA MET A 351 6.82 -2.37 11.29
C MET A 351 6.32 -3.70 11.89
N ASN A 352 7.25 -4.53 12.38
CA ASN A 352 6.88 -5.78 13.04
C ASN A 352 6.10 -5.54 14.34
N GLN A 353 6.47 -4.56 15.18
CA GLN A 353 5.75 -4.28 16.42
C GLN A 353 4.30 -3.81 16.20
N HIS A 354 4.09 -2.95 15.21
CA HIS A 354 2.74 -2.54 14.79
C HIS A 354 1.93 -3.76 14.34
N LEU A 355 2.51 -4.59 13.49
CA LEU A 355 1.82 -5.74 12.94
C LEU A 355 1.59 -6.85 13.96
N ASN A 356 2.53 -7.06 14.89
CA ASN A 356 2.37 -7.96 16.03
C ASN A 356 1.12 -7.63 16.84
N SER A 357 0.90 -6.35 17.13
CA SER A 357 -0.26 -5.87 17.89
C SER A 357 -1.58 -6.21 17.19
N TYR A 358 -1.62 -6.06 15.86
CA TYR A 358 -2.77 -6.44 15.04
C TYR A 358 -3.02 -7.97 15.07
N PHE A 359 -1.97 -8.79 14.99
CA PHE A 359 -2.11 -10.25 15.04
C PHE A 359 -2.54 -10.79 16.41
N ILE A 360 -2.26 -10.06 17.50
CA ILE A 360 -2.86 -10.40 18.80
C ILE A 360 -4.38 -10.28 18.73
N TRP A 361 -4.89 -9.15 18.25
CA TRP A 361 -6.32 -8.93 18.08
C TRP A 361 -6.94 -9.94 17.11
N LEU A 362 -6.24 -10.24 16.00
CA LEU A 362 -6.74 -11.20 15.02
C LEU A 362 -6.86 -12.62 15.59
N GLY A 363 -5.89 -13.06 16.38
CA GLY A 363 -5.95 -14.35 17.09
C GLY A 363 -7.09 -14.41 18.12
N GLU A 364 -7.35 -13.31 18.82
CA GLU A 364 -8.52 -13.18 19.71
C GLU A 364 -9.84 -13.34 18.93
N LYS A 365 -10.00 -12.64 17.80
CA LYS A 365 -11.19 -12.77 16.95
C LYS A 365 -11.32 -14.18 16.38
N PHE A 366 -10.21 -14.83 16.04
CA PHE A 366 -10.25 -16.21 15.56
C PHE A 366 -10.68 -17.18 16.65
N TYR A 367 -10.15 -17.05 17.87
CA TYR A 367 -10.58 -17.84 19.01
C TYR A 367 -12.10 -17.70 19.27
N GLU A 368 -12.61 -16.47 19.30
CA GLU A 368 -14.04 -16.18 19.47
C GLU A 368 -14.89 -16.79 18.35
N TYR A 369 -14.49 -16.59 17.09
CA TYR A 369 -15.16 -17.15 15.91
C TYR A 369 -15.27 -18.68 16.01
N ARG A 370 -14.18 -19.35 16.36
CA ARG A 370 -14.13 -20.82 16.47
C ARG A 370 -15.01 -21.34 17.60
N LEU A 371 -15.04 -20.66 18.75
CA LEU A 371 -15.93 -21.02 19.85
C LEU A 371 -17.40 -20.88 19.45
N GLU A 372 -17.76 -19.76 18.82
CA GLU A 372 -19.16 -19.51 18.45
C GLU A 372 -19.62 -20.45 17.34
N LEU A 373 -18.76 -20.72 16.35
CA LEU A 373 -19.05 -21.67 15.29
C LEU A 373 -19.31 -23.07 15.86
N GLN A 374 -18.50 -23.55 16.81
CA GLN A 374 -18.70 -24.85 17.45
C GLN A 374 -20.03 -24.94 18.20
N LYS A 375 -20.41 -23.88 18.93
CA LYS A 375 -21.70 -23.83 19.64
C LYS A 375 -22.87 -23.93 18.65
N LEU A 376 -22.83 -23.15 17.58
CA LEU A 376 -23.88 -23.16 16.55
C LEU A 376 -23.93 -24.49 15.80
N GLU A 377 -22.79 -25.10 15.49
CA GLU A 377 -22.72 -26.42 14.84
C GLU A 377 -23.15 -27.57 15.77
N ALA A 378 -22.96 -27.45 17.09
CA ALA A 378 -23.51 -28.38 18.07
C ALA A 378 -25.04 -28.26 18.14
N ARG A 379 -25.56 -27.04 18.27
CA ARG A 379 -27.01 -26.77 18.26
C ARG A 379 -27.67 -27.30 16.99
N LYS A 380 -27.07 -27.03 15.82
CA LYS A 380 -27.54 -27.52 14.53
C LYS A 380 -27.59 -29.05 14.45
N ARG A 381 -26.63 -29.76 15.04
CA ARG A 381 -26.61 -31.24 15.09
C ARG A 381 -27.70 -31.80 16.01
N GLU A 382 -27.94 -31.16 17.15
CA GLU A 382 -29.03 -31.51 18.06
C GLU A 382 -30.39 -31.33 17.39
N GLU A 383 -30.61 -30.19 16.72
CA GLU A 383 -31.81 -29.90 15.94
C GLU A 383 -32.04 -30.93 14.82
N LEU A 384 -31.00 -31.29 14.05
CA LEU A 384 -31.07 -32.34 13.01
C LEU A 384 -31.42 -33.72 13.57
N GLY A 385 -30.85 -34.08 14.73
CA GLY A 385 -31.16 -35.34 15.41
C GLY A 385 -32.62 -35.42 15.85
N TYR A 386 -33.17 -34.29 16.34
CA TYR A 386 -34.55 -34.18 16.78
C TYR A 386 -35.56 -34.27 15.61
N VAL A 387 -35.26 -33.59 14.50
CA VAL A 387 -36.04 -33.63 13.25
C VAL A 387 -36.03 -35.02 12.62
N GLY A 388 -34.91 -35.75 12.71
CA GLY A 388 -34.81 -37.13 12.20
C GLY A 388 -35.57 -38.17 13.02
N MET A 389 -35.74 -37.96 14.33
CA MET A 389 -36.47 -38.87 15.22
C MET A 389 -37.98 -38.63 15.23
N THR A 390 -38.44 -37.43 14.88
CA THR A 390 -39.86 -37.09 14.80
C THR A 390 -40.31 -37.04 13.33
N TYR A 391 -40.60 -38.21 12.75
CA TYR A 391 -41.36 -38.31 11.49
C TYR A 391 -42.79 -37.75 11.71
N GLY A 392 -42.95 -36.43 11.81
CA GLY A 392 -44.25 -35.77 11.89
C GLY A 392 -44.39 -34.51 12.76
N ALA A 393 -43.34 -33.99 13.42
CA ALA A 393 -43.49 -32.82 14.29
C ALA A 393 -43.04 -31.49 13.64
N ILE A 394 -44.05 -30.64 13.36
CA ILE A 394 -44.14 -29.18 13.53
C ILE A 394 -43.17 -28.26 12.74
N GLN A 395 -43.77 -27.32 11.99
CA GLN A 395 -43.11 -26.24 11.23
C GLN A 395 -42.12 -25.38 12.05
N ALA A 396 -42.35 -25.23 13.36
CA ALA A 396 -41.47 -24.52 14.29
C ALA A 396 -40.05 -25.14 14.41
N ASP A 397 -39.91 -26.47 14.32
CA ASP A 397 -38.59 -27.13 14.37
C ASP A 397 -37.81 -26.91 13.06
N ARG A 398 -38.52 -26.75 11.93
CA ARG A 398 -37.92 -26.35 10.65
C ARG A 398 -37.50 -24.88 10.64
N ASP A 399 -38.31 -24.00 11.21
CA ASP A 399 -38.01 -22.57 11.29
C ASP A 399 -36.78 -22.32 12.18
N THR A 400 -36.70 -22.98 13.34
CA THR A 400 -35.54 -22.90 14.25
C THR A 400 -34.25 -23.39 13.60
N PHE A 401 -34.29 -24.53 12.90
CA PHE A 401 -33.13 -25.05 12.15
C PHE A 401 -32.68 -24.12 11.01
N GLN A 402 -33.64 -23.51 10.30
CA GLN A 402 -33.34 -22.51 9.28
C GLN A 402 -32.67 -21.29 9.90
N ASP A 403 -33.08 -20.87 11.09
CA ASP A 403 -32.49 -19.72 11.79
C ASP A 403 -31.07 -20.02 12.28
N THR A 404 -30.81 -21.17 12.91
CA THR A 404 -29.44 -21.59 13.28
C THR A 404 -28.54 -21.70 12.04
N SER A 405 -29.07 -22.17 10.90
CA SER A 405 -28.32 -22.21 9.64
C SER A 405 -28.00 -20.82 9.08
N LYS A 406 -28.91 -19.84 9.22
CA LYS A 406 -28.66 -18.44 8.86
C LYS A 406 -27.61 -17.81 9.78
N GLU A 407 -27.61 -18.13 11.08
CA GLU A 407 -26.60 -17.67 12.04
C GLU A 407 -25.20 -18.17 11.66
N VAL A 408 -25.05 -19.47 11.36
CA VAL A 408 -23.79 -20.04 10.87
C VAL A 408 -23.34 -19.38 9.58
N ALA A 409 -24.26 -19.18 8.62
CA ALA A 409 -23.95 -18.52 7.35
C ALA A 409 -23.49 -17.07 7.55
N THR A 410 -24.12 -16.35 8.48
CA THR A 410 -23.77 -14.97 8.83
C THR A 410 -22.40 -14.90 9.51
N LEU A 411 -22.13 -15.80 10.46
CA LEU A 411 -20.85 -15.88 11.13
C LEU A 411 -19.71 -16.16 10.13
N LYS A 412 -19.88 -17.14 9.24
CA LYS A 412 -18.91 -17.47 8.19
C LYS A 412 -18.75 -16.35 7.16
N LYS A 413 -19.83 -15.63 6.82
CA LYS A 413 -19.76 -14.46 5.93
C LYS A 413 -18.83 -13.37 6.48
N HIS A 414 -18.84 -13.15 7.80
CA HIS A 414 -18.04 -12.10 8.44
C HIS A 414 -16.63 -12.56 8.85
N TRP A 415 -16.48 -13.82 9.27
CA TRP A 415 -15.25 -14.31 9.92
C TRP A 415 -14.69 -15.60 9.32
N GLY A 416 -15.36 -16.22 8.36
CA GLY A 416 -14.93 -17.48 7.76
C GLY A 416 -13.60 -17.42 7.04
N TRP A 417 -13.21 -16.25 6.53
CA TRP A 417 -11.89 -16.01 5.93
C TRP A 417 -10.73 -16.24 6.91
N LEU A 418 -10.97 -16.25 8.23
CA LEU A 418 -9.95 -16.60 9.22
C LEU A 418 -9.55 -18.07 9.15
N ASP A 419 -10.40 -18.95 8.60
CA ASP A 419 -10.02 -20.34 8.35
C ASP A 419 -8.93 -20.40 7.25
N ASP A 420 -9.01 -19.57 6.20
CA ASP A 420 -7.98 -19.47 5.16
C ASP A 420 -6.65 -18.93 5.75
N VAL A 421 -6.72 -17.94 6.64
CA VAL A 421 -5.54 -17.44 7.39
C VAL A 421 -4.88 -18.57 8.19
N ASN A 422 -5.69 -19.43 8.80
CA ASN A 422 -5.17 -20.55 9.59
C ASN A 422 -4.50 -21.59 8.71
N ASP A 423 -5.05 -21.89 7.54
CA ASP A 423 -4.45 -22.83 6.59
C ASP A 423 -3.05 -22.36 6.17
N GLU A 424 -2.88 -21.06 5.91
CA GLU A 424 -1.58 -20.46 5.64
C GLU A 424 -0.67 -20.43 6.88
N ALA A 425 -1.23 -20.24 8.09
CA ALA A 425 -0.47 -20.32 9.34
C ALA A 425 0.17 -21.72 9.51
N VAL A 426 -0.61 -22.77 9.27
CA VAL A 426 -0.16 -24.17 9.35
C VAL A 426 0.93 -24.47 8.31
N LYS A 427 0.79 -23.94 7.09
CA LYS A 427 1.81 -24.05 6.04
C LYS A 427 3.11 -23.37 6.47
N LEU A 428 3.04 -22.11 6.90
CA LEU A 428 4.22 -21.35 7.34
C LEU A 428 4.91 -22.00 8.55
N TYR A 429 4.15 -22.50 9.51
CA TYR A 429 4.68 -23.23 10.66
C TYR A 429 5.44 -24.48 10.25
N ARG A 430 4.88 -25.26 9.31
CA ARG A 430 5.52 -26.47 8.77
C ARG A 430 6.81 -26.12 8.03
N ASP A 431 6.76 -25.10 7.18
CA ASP A 431 7.92 -24.65 6.40
C ASP A 431 9.08 -24.21 7.31
N TYR A 432 8.78 -23.45 8.37
CA TYR A 432 9.78 -23.03 9.34
C TYR A 432 10.43 -24.21 10.08
N HIS A 433 9.66 -25.23 10.47
CA HIS A 433 10.17 -26.42 11.16
C HIS A 433 10.93 -27.37 10.24
N GLN A 434 10.55 -27.42 8.97
CA GLN A 434 11.21 -28.22 7.94
C GLN A 434 12.30 -27.44 7.21
N ARG A 435 12.67 -26.24 7.67
CA ARG A 435 13.67 -25.37 7.01
C ARG A 435 14.98 -26.12 6.72
N GLY A 436 15.38 -27.05 7.61
CA GLY A 436 16.47 -28.02 7.44
C GLY A 436 16.47 -28.74 6.09
N ASN A 437 15.30 -29.11 5.58
CA ASN A 437 15.08 -29.80 4.32
C ASN A 437 14.90 -28.85 3.14
N TYR A 438 14.31 -27.67 3.37
CA TYR A 438 14.22 -26.59 2.36
C TYR A 438 15.59 -25.97 2.03
N TYR A 439 16.61 -26.18 2.89
CA TYR A 439 18.01 -25.87 2.56
C TYR A 439 18.44 -26.54 1.24
N ARG A 440 17.93 -27.73 0.92
CA ARG A 440 18.27 -28.47 -0.31
C ARG A 440 17.50 -28.03 -1.56
N ARG A 441 16.45 -27.20 -1.41
CA ARG A 441 15.54 -26.80 -2.52
C ARG A 441 15.66 -25.33 -2.94
N GLY A 442 16.58 -24.56 -2.35
CA GLY A 442 16.86 -23.18 -2.80
C GLY A 442 15.91 -22.09 -2.27
N ASP A 443 15.08 -22.36 -1.27
CA ASP A 443 14.16 -21.37 -0.69
C ASP A 443 14.87 -20.33 0.19
N MET A 444 15.09 -19.11 -0.35
CA MET A 444 15.88 -18.05 0.27
C MET A 444 15.26 -17.39 1.50
N ARG A 445 13.98 -17.64 1.80
CA ARG A 445 13.28 -17.06 2.95
C ARG A 445 13.97 -17.37 4.29
N PHE A 446 14.52 -18.58 4.41
CA PHE A 446 15.21 -19.06 5.61
C PHE A 446 16.74 -19.07 5.49
N HIS A 447 17.30 -18.69 4.34
CA HIS A 447 18.74 -18.70 4.07
C HIS A 447 19.45 -17.40 4.46
N HIS A 448 18.83 -16.25 4.17
CA HIS A 448 19.43 -14.96 4.49
C HIS A 448 19.11 -14.60 5.94
N GLU A 449 20.13 -14.61 6.82
CA GLU A 449 19.97 -14.34 8.26
C GLU A 449 19.18 -13.04 8.54
N GLY A 450 19.42 -12.00 7.74
CA GLY A 450 18.68 -10.74 7.84
C GLY A 450 17.20 -10.83 7.45
N LEU A 451 16.84 -11.67 6.48
CA LEU A 451 15.43 -11.85 6.09
C LEU A 451 14.72 -12.76 7.08
N LEU A 452 15.38 -13.84 7.48
CA LEU A 452 14.90 -14.74 8.50
C LEU A 452 14.61 -13.99 9.79
N LYS A 453 15.59 -13.24 10.31
CA LYS A 453 15.47 -12.52 11.58
C LYS A 453 14.40 -11.43 11.54
N ASN A 454 14.30 -10.67 10.44
CA ASN A 454 13.54 -9.43 10.42
C ASN A 454 12.17 -9.54 9.75
N ILE A 455 11.91 -10.60 8.97
CA ILE A 455 10.65 -10.78 8.24
C ILE A 455 10.01 -12.11 8.61
N TRP A 456 10.71 -13.22 8.36
CA TRP A 456 10.10 -14.55 8.40
C TRP A 456 9.98 -15.15 9.81
N TYR A 457 10.90 -14.87 10.72
CA TYR A 457 10.78 -15.30 12.11
C TYR A 457 9.63 -14.59 12.84
N PRO A 458 9.47 -13.24 12.75
CA PRO A 458 8.26 -12.58 13.24
C PRO A 458 6.97 -13.10 12.59
N ALA A 459 7.00 -13.42 11.30
CA ALA A 459 5.85 -14.01 10.60
C ALA A 459 5.48 -15.38 11.18
N TYR A 460 6.49 -16.24 11.37
CA TYR A 460 6.34 -17.52 12.03
C TYR A 460 5.73 -17.38 13.44
N CYS A 461 6.23 -16.47 14.28
CA CYS A 461 5.69 -16.25 15.63
C CYS A 461 4.20 -15.85 15.60
N ARG A 462 3.78 -15.08 14.59
CA ARG A 462 2.38 -14.70 14.40
C ARG A 462 1.52 -15.86 13.93
N ALA A 463 2.04 -16.72 13.04
CA ALA A 463 1.36 -17.94 12.62
C ALA A 463 1.20 -18.95 13.77
N GLU A 464 2.26 -19.14 14.56
CA GLU A 464 2.24 -19.97 15.78
C GLU A 464 1.16 -19.49 16.75
N TRP A 465 1.12 -18.19 17.05
CA TRP A 465 0.07 -17.58 17.89
C TRP A 465 -1.35 -17.85 17.36
N PHE A 466 -1.55 -17.71 16.05
CA PHE A 466 -2.86 -17.94 15.42
C PHE A 466 -3.30 -19.41 15.54
N MET A 467 -2.36 -20.35 15.37
CA MET A 467 -2.59 -21.77 15.58
C MET A 467 -2.90 -22.10 17.06
N GLU A 468 -2.19 -21.50 18.01
CA GLU A 468 -2.46 -21.67 19.45
C GLU A 468 -3.88 -21.23 19.82
N CYS A 469 -4.35 -20.11 19.25
CA CYS A 469 -5.72 -19.64 19.41
C CYS A 469 -6.72 -20.67 18.88
N GLN A 470 -6.47 -21.22 17.69
CA GLN A 470 -7.33 -22.26 17.09
C GLN A 470 -7.39 -23.52 17.95
N VAL A 471 -6.24 -24.04 18.36
CA VAL A 471 -6.14 -25.28 19.15
C VAL A 471 -6.86 -25.11 20.47
N SER A 472 -6.73 -23.96 21.11
CA SER A 472 -7.39 -23.67 22.37
C SER A 472 -8.91 -23.61 22.22
N ALA A 473 -9.40 -22.94 21.18
CA ALA A 473 -10.83 -22.91 20.88
C ALA A 473 -11.39 -24.31 20.55
N ASN A 474 -10.69 -25.09 19.73
CA ASN A 474 -11.10 -26.45 19.35
C ASN A 474 -11.12 -27.44 20.52
N LYS A 475 -10.30 -27.23 21.55
CA LYS A 475 -10.23 -28.09 22.75
C LYS A 475 -11.08 -27.57 23.91
N GLY A 476 -11.77 -26.44 23.76
CA GLY A 476 -12.49 -25.80 24.86
C GLY A 476 -11.58 -25.31 25.99
N LEU A 477 -10.32 -25.00 25.68
CA LEU A 477 -9.35 -24.47 26.65
C LEU A 477 -9.52 -22.95 26.81
N PRO A 478 -9.09 -22.36 27.95
CA PRO A 478 -9.03 -20.92 28.11
C PRO A 478 -8.22 -20.24 27.00
N PHE A 479 -8.54 -18.97 26.72
CA PHE A 479 -7.78 -18.17 25.76
C PHE A 479 -6.27 -18.21 26.07
N PRO A 480 -5.41 -18.44 25.06
CA PRO A 480 -3.96 -18.50 25.28
C PRO A 480 -3.42 -17.26 25.99
N ARG A 481 -2.36 -17.45 26.78
CA ARG A 481 -1.64 -16.33 27.37
C ARG A 481 -1.02 -15.49 26.25
N ARG A 482 -1.25 -14.17 26.29
CA ARG A 482 -0.67 -13.21 25.33
C ARG A 482 0.86 -13.42 25.20
N PRO A 483 1.41 -13.48 23.98
CA PRO A 483 2.85 -13.58 23.76
C PRO A 483 3.56 -12.31 24.24
N SER A 484 4.80 -12.47 24.72
CA SER A 484 5.61 -11.36 25.25
C SER A 484 6.16 -10.41 24.17
N TRP A 485 6.14 -10.81 22.91
CA TRP A 485 6.68 -10.04 21.78
C TRP A 485 5.73 -8.95 21.24
N ALA A 486 4.49 -8.88 21.75
CA ALA A 486 3.52 -7.84 21.41
C ALA A 486 3.07 -7.09 22.68
N PRO A 487 3.17 -5.74 22.69
CA PRO A 487 2.66 -4.97 23.81
C PRO A 487 1.13 -5.03 23.87
N PRO A 488 0.54 -4.81 25.07
CA PRO A 488 -0.90 -4.74 25.20
C PRO A 488 -1.41 -3.43 24.62
N VAL A 489 -2.19 -3.51 23.54
CA VAL A 489 -2.93 -2.38 22.97
C VAL A 489 -4.43 -2.63 23.09
N ASP A 490 -5.22 -1.55 23.14
CA ASP A 490 -6.68 -1.63 23.10
C ASP A 490 -7.15 -2.05 21.69
N ASN A 491 -8.09 -2.99 21.65
CA ASN A 491 -8.63 -3.59 20.44
C ASN A 491 -9.56 -2.66 19.64
N VAL A 492 -10.02 -1.54 20.23
CA VAL A 492 -10.94 -0.59 19.57
C VAL A 492 -10.38 -0.09 18.25
N LEU A 493 -9.08 0.21 18.18
CA LEU A 493 -8.46 0.70 16.96
C LEU A 493 -8.64 -0.30 15.81
N PHE A 494 -8.40 -1.59 16.07
CA PHE A 494 -8.51 -2.64 15.07
C PHE A 494 -9.96 -3.03 14.73
N ALA A 495 -10.83 -3.01 15.74
CA ALA A 495 -12.23 -3.39 15.56
C ALA A 495 -13.02 -2.34 14.75
N TYR A 496 -12.70 -1.06 14.89
CA TYR A 496 -13.53 0.01 14.33
C TYR A 496 -12.87 0.82 13.20
N PHE A 497 -11.54 0.92 13.19
CA PHE A 497 -10.84 1.90 12.35
C PHE A 497 -9.83 1.29 11.37
N VAL A 498 -9.10 0.23 11.73
CA VAL A 498 -8.09 -0.38 10.85
C VAL A 498 -8.76 -1.35 9.88
N HIS A 499 -8.60 -1.08 8.59
CA HIS A 499 -9.11 -1.90 7.50
C HIS A 499 -8.04 -2.93 7.11
N ASP A 500 -8.39 -4.21 7.17
CA ASP A 500 -7.51 -5.37 7.03
C ASP A 500 -7.84 -6.30 5.85
N ILE A 501 -9.12 -6.35 5.49
CA ILE A 501 -9.72 -7.15 4.42
C ILE A 501 -9.84 -6.31 3.15
N GLN A 502 -9.33 -6.84 2.05
CA GLN A 502 -9.49 -6.27 0.72
C GLN A 502 -10.92 -6.55 0.22
N ALA A 503 -11.94 -5.93 0.85
CA ALA A 503 -13.33 -6.12 0.43
C ALA A 503 -13.57 -5.75 -1.05
N LYS A 504 -12.62 -5.04 -1.67
CA LYS A 504 -12.62 -4.71 -3.10
C LYS A 504 -12.05 -5.80 -4.01
N ASP A 505 -11.10 -6.62 -3.57
CA ASP A 505 -10.44 -7.63 -4.43
C ASP A 505 -10.66 -9.05 -3.87
N LYS A 506 -11.80 -9.65 -4.22
CA LYS A 506 -12.06 -11.08 -3.99
C LYS A 506 -11.08 -12.03 -4.72
N SER A 507 -10.09 -11.50 -5.42
CA SER A 507 -9.08 -12.22 -6.20
C SER A 507 -7.75 -12.43 -5.49
N GLU A 508 -7.45 -11.71 -4.41
CA GLU A 508 -6.23 -11.95 -3.64
C GLU A 508 -6.45 -13.12 -2.67
N SER A 509 -5.85 -14.28 -2.98
CA SER A 509 -5.80 -15.41 -2.05
C SER A 509 -4.91 -15.07 -0.86
N ILE A 510 -5.34 -15.41 0.36
CA ILE A 510 -4.49 -15.34 1.54
C ILE A 510 -3.32 -16.33 1.34
N THR A 511 -2.09 -15.84 1.54
CA THR A 511 -0.84 -16.62 1.45
C THR A 511 -0.06 -16.48 2.76
N ASP A 512 1.03 -17.24 2.93
CA ASP A 512 1.95 -17.08 4.06
C ASP A 512 2.52 -15.66 4.24
N ASN A 513 2.62 -14.88 3.16
CA ASN A 513 2.97 -13.45 3.18
C ASN A 513 1.99 -12.59 3.99
N PHE A 514 0.77 -13.07 4.25
CA PHE A 514 -0.18 -12.42 5.16
C PHE A 514 0.40 -12.20 6.55
N PHE A 515 1.32 -13.06 6.98
CA PHE A 515 2.05 -12.97 8.24
C PHE A 515 3.36 -12.17 8.13
N ALA A 516 3.76 -11.70 6.95
CA ALA A 516 4.96 -10.89 6.80
C ALA A 516 4.64 -9.39 6.92
N ILE A 517 5.66 -8.58 7.19
CA ILE A 517 5.58 -7.14 6.89
C ILE A 517 5.73 -6.94 5.38
N ARG A 518 5.13 -5.88 4.81
CA ARG A 518 5.40 -5.53 3.41
C ARG A 518 6.87 -5.18 3.16
N LYS A 519 7.26 -5.15 1.89
CA LYS A 519 8.59 -4.73 1.46
C LYS A 519 8.86 -3.24 1.76
N LEU A 520 10.11 -2.95 2.10
CA LEU A 520 10.66 -1.61 2.15
C LEU A 520 11.51 -1.38 0.90
N GLU A 521 11.38 -0.21 0.29
CA GLU A 521 12.20 0.18 -0.84
C GLU A 521 13.01 1.44 -0.52
N LEU A 522 14.32 1.35 -0.67
CA LEU A 522 15.24 2.48 -0.49
C LEU A 522 15.51 3.14 -1.85
N PRO A 523 15.68 4.47 -1.90
CA PRO A 523 16.25 5.11 -3.06
C PRO A 523 17.57 4.49 -3.50
N GLY A 524 17.80 4.40 -4.80
CA GLY A 524 18.98 3.76 -5.37
C GLY A 524 20.30 4.43 -4.96
N ASP A 525 20.31 5.75 -4.79
CA ASP A 525 21.45 6.50 -4.28
C ASP A 525 21.74 6.19 -2.80
N GLU A 526 20.70 6.00 -1.98
CA GLU A 526 20.85 5.55 -0.59
C GLU A 526 21.38 4.10 -0.53
N GLU A 527 20.88 3.21 -1.38
CA GLU A 527 21.40 1.85 -1.48
C GLU A 527 22.89 1.82 -1.84
N ILE A 528 23.31 2.68 -2.78
CA ILE A 528 24.72 2.84 -3.16
C ILE A 528 25.52 3.36 -1.97
N ARG A 529 25.04 4.39 -1.27
CA ARG A 529 25.71 4.94 -0.08
C ARG A 529 25.93 3.88 1.00
N ILE A 530 24.90 3.11 1.33
CA ILE A 530 24.99 2.03 2.33
C ILE A 530 25.97 0.94 1.89
N LYS A 531 26.00 0.59 0.59
CA LYS A 531 26.97 -0.37 0.05
C LYS A 531 28.40 0.18 0.16
N GLN A 532 28.62 1.46 -0.13
CA GLN A 532 29.92 2.11 -0.03
C GLN A 532 30.40 2.26 1.42
N GLU A 533 29.54 2.64 2.36
CA GLU A 533 29.85 2.73 3.80
C GLU A 533 30.28 1.37 4.36
N LYS A 534 29.67 0.26 3.91
CA LYS A 534 30.07 -1.10 4.28
C LYS A 534 31.43 -1.51 3.71
N ILE A 535 31.82 -0.96 2.56
CA ILE A 535 33.12 -1.20 1.92
C ILE A 535 34.22 -0.34 2.57
N GLY A 536 33.88 0.86 3.06
CA GLY A 536 34.80 1.81 3.69
C GLY A 536 35.11 1.56 5.18
N GLN A 537 34.45 0.61 5.84
CA GLN A 537 34.81 0.21 7.21
C GLN A 537 36.01 -0.76 7.19
N PRO A 538 37.11 -0.50 7.93
CA PRO A 538 38.18 -1.47 8.08
C PRO A 538 37.61 -2.74 8.71
N LYS A 539 37.85 -3.90 8.09
CA LYS A 539 37.42 -5.21 8.60
C LYS A 539 37.89 -5.37 10.05
N GLN A 540 36.99 -5.26 11.03
CA GLN A 540 37.22 -5.80 12.36
C GLN A 540 37.37 -7.32 12.25
N VAL A 541 38.33 -7.85 12.99
CA VAL A 541 39.00 -9.10 12.75
C VAL A 541 38.44 -10.05 13.85
N LYS A 542 37.51 -11.00 13.66
CA LYS A 542 37.06 -11.90 14.78
C LYS A 542 38.12 -12.91 15.34
N GLU A 543 38.56 -12.77 16.60
CA GLU A 543 39.13 -13.78 17.52
C GLU A 543 38.16 -14.96 17.77
N PRO A 544 38.66 -16.21 17.87
CA PRO A 544 37.83 -17.37 18.15
C PRO A 544 37.76 -17.74 19.64
N THR A 545 36.51 -17.77 20.11
CA THR A 545 35.95 -18.46 21.30
C THR A 545 36.06 -17.83 22.69
N ALA A 546 36.38 -16.54 22.76
CA ALA A 546 35.34 -15.54 22.99
C ALA A 546 35.42 -14.59 21.78
N TYR A 547 34.35 -13.87 21.44
CA TYR A 547 34.49 -12.80 20.45
C TYR A 547 35.54 -11.81 20.95
N ASP A 548 36.69 -11.73 20.27
CA ASP A 548 37.51 -10.51 20.23
C ASP A 548 37.52 -9.98 18.78
N PRO A 549 37.45 -8.68 18.55
CA PRO A 549 37.43 -8.08 17.23
C PRO A 549 38.81 -7.89 16.58
N ASN A 550 39.87 -8.64 16.99
CA ASN A 550 41.21 -8.59 16.37
C ASN A 550 41.88 -9.84 15.63
N LYS A 551 41.23 -10.99 15.26
CA LYS A 551 41.77 -12.07 14.30
C LYS A 551 41.01 -12.34 12.97
N SER A 552 41.67 -12.74 11.86
CA SER A 552 41.08 -12.73 10.49
C SER A 552 40.43 -14.05 10.02
N ILE A 553 39.60 -13.95 8.97
CA ILE A 553 38.83 -15.04 8.35
C ILE A 553 39.70 -16.20 7.82
N GLU A 554 40.96 -15.98 7.45
CA GLU A 554 41.86 -17.04 6.94
C GLU A 554 42.40 -17.96 8.06
N GLN A 555 42.54 -17.45 9.29
CA GLN A 555 42.86 -18.28 10.47
C GLN A 555 41.66 -19.12 10.95
N PHE A 556 40.44 -18.68 10.63
CA PHE A 556 39.18 -19.40 10.89
C PHE A 556 38.96 -20.56 9.88
N TRP A 557 39.33 -20.39 8.61
CA TRP A 557 39.24 -21.44 7.59
C TRP A 557 40.35 -22.52 7.70
N GLY A 558 41.53 -22.17 8.22
CA GLY A 558 42.66 -23.12 8.36
C GLY A 558 42.48 -24.25 9.38
N GLN A 559 41.54 -24.13 10.34
CA GLN A 559 41.28 -25.17 11.35
C GLN A 559 40.13 -26.12 10.99
N LEU A 560 39.23 -25.73 10.09
CA LEU A 560 38.12 -26.58 9.62
C LEU A 560 38.56 -27.60 8.55
N GLY A 561 39.74 -27.44 7.97
CA GLY A 561 40.30 -28.33 6.93
C GLY A 561 40.97 -29.62 7.44
N LYS A 562 40.88 -29.98 8.72
CA LYS A 562 41.41 -31.26 9.24
C LYS A 562 40.49 -31.86 10.31
N ARG A 563 39.43 -32.53 9.86
CA ARG A 563 38.90 -33.79 10.43
C ARG A 563 37.69 -34.22 9.61
N PHE A 564 37.98 -35.10 8.66
CA PHE A 564 37.13 -36.03 7.90
C PHE A 564 35.84 -35.50 7.28
#